data_AF-K7XGP6-F1
#
_entry.id   AF-K7XGP6-F1
#
_cell.length_a   1.000
_cell.length_b   1.000
_cell.length_c   1.000
_cell.angle_alpha   90.00
_cell.angle_beta   90.00
_cell.angle_gamma   90.00
#
_symmetry.space_group_name_H-M   'P 1'
#
loop_
_entity.id
_entity.type
_entity.pdbx_description
1 polymer ?
#
loop_
_entity_poly.entity_id
_entity_poly.type
_entity_poly.pdbx_seq_one_letter_code
_entity_poly.pdbx_strand_id
1 'polypeptide(L)'
;IVGTGLERQAAQDSGALAIAEREGRIVYTNTHKILLAGNGDILSIPLVIYQRSNKNTCMHQKFRVPRGKCIKKGQILADGAATVGGELALGKNVLVAYMPWEGYNSEDAVLIS
;
A
#
# COMPACT_ATOMS: atom_id res chain seq x y z
N ILE A 1 -1.25 17.06 -7.14
CA ILE A 1 -1.60 15.64 -7.39
C ILE A 1 -3.12 15.56 -7.41
N VAL A 2 -3.70 14.88 -8.40
CA VAL A 2 -5.15 14.86 -8.68
C VAL A 2 -5.70 13.47 -8.35
N GLY A 3 -6.86 13.41 -7.68
CA GLY A 3 -7.56 12.19 -7.33
C GLY A 3 -9.07 12.41 -7.29
N THR A 4 -9.83 11.32 -7.25
CA THR A 4 -11.30 11.29 -7.31
C THR A 4 -11.95 11.18 -5.92
N GLY A 5 -11.20 10.71 -4.93
CA GLY A 5 -11.69 10.37 -3.59
C GLY A 5 -12.13 8.91 -3.42
N LEU A 6 -12.24 8.15 -4.51
CA LEU A 6 -12.60 6.72 -4.49
C LEU A 6 -11.41 5.80 -4.18
N GLU A 7 -10.19 6.32 -4.22
CA GLU A 7 -8.95 5.54 -4.10
C GLU A 7 -8.85 4.82 -2.76
N ARG A 8 -9.35 5.42 -1.69
CA ARG A 8 -9.37 4.83 -0.35
C ARG A 8 -10.33 3.65 -0.26
N GLN A 9 -11.55 3.84 -0.75
CA GLN A 9 -12.58 2.79 -0.73
C GLN A 9 -12.16 1.61 -1.61
N ALA A 10 -11.68 1.90 -2.82
CA ALA A 10 -11.18 0.87 -3.74
C ALA A 10 -10.01 0.06 -3.14
N ALA A 11 -9.07 0.72 -2.45
CA ALA A 11 -7.97 0.02 -1.79
C ALA A 11 -8.44 -0.85 -0.62
N GLN A 12 -9.40 -0.38 0.19
CA GLN A 12 -9.96 -1.16 1.30
C GLN A 12 -10.74 -2.39 0.80
N ASP A 13 -11.60 -2.21 -0.19
CA ASP A 13 -12.45 -3.29 -0.72
C ASP A 13 -11.65 -4.31 -1.55
N SER A 14 -10.44 -3.94 -2.02
CA SER A 14 -9.57 -4.84 -2.77
C SER A 14 -9.04 -6.04 -1.97
N GLY A 15 -9.04 -5.96 -0.64
CA GLY A 15 -8.42 -6.97 0.24
C GLY A 15 -6.89 -7.03 0.18
N ALA A 16 -6.22 -6.13 -0.57
CA ALA A 16 -4.76 -6.10 -0.67
C ALA A 16 -4.08 -5.52 0.59
N LEU A 17 -4.80 -4.68 1.34
CA LEU A 17 -4.33 -4.04 2.57
C LEU A 17 -4.44 -4.98 3.78
N ALA A 18 -3.51 -4.87 4.73
CA ALA A 18 -3.69 -5.48 6.04
C ALA A 18 -4.39 -4.50 6.98
N ILE A 19 -5.60 -4.83 7.43
CA ILE A 19 -6.46 -3.98 8.26
C ILE A 19 -6.57 -4.58 9.67
N ALA A 20 -6.59 -3.73 10.69
CA ALA A 20 -6.77 -4.16 12.07
C ALA A 20 -8.23 -4.56 12.34
N GLU A 21 -8.48 -5.84 12.59
CA GLU A 21 -9.82 -6.34 12.96
C GLU A 21 -10.25 -5.91 14.37
N ARG A 22 -9.26 -5.64 15.24
CA ARG A 22 -9.45 -5.26 16.64
C ARG A 22 -8.58 -4.07 16.97
N GLU A 23 -8.98 -3.32 17.99
CA GLU A 23 -8.12 -2.30 18.57
C GLU A 23 -7.03 -2.91 19.45
N GLY A 24 -5.91 -2.21 19.58
CA GLY A 24 -4.79 -2.69 20.37
C GLY A 24 -3.53 -1.84 20.20
N ARG A 25 -2.45 -2.25 20.86
CA ARG A 25 -1.14 -1.60 20.79
C ARG A 25 -0.15 -2.50 20.06
N ILE A 26 0.63 -1.93 19.15
CA ILE A 26 1.65 -2.68 18.43
C ILE A 26 2.79 -3.02 19.37
N VAL A 27 2.97 -4.30 19.64
CA VAL A 27 4.05 -4.80 20.50
C VAL A 27 5.32 -4.98 19.71
N TYR A 28 5.19 -5.48 18.47
CA TYR A 28 6.32 -5.84 17.63
C TYR A 28 5.93 -5.83 16.15
N THR A 29 6.87 -5.45 15.30
CA THR A 29 6.72 -5.40 13.84
C THR A 29 7.94 -6.02 13.20
N ASN A 30 7.72 -6.97 12.30
CA ASN A 30 8.72 -7.55 11.42
C ASN A 30 8.20 -7.48 9.98
N THR A 31 9.09 -7.69 9.02
CA THR A 31 8.78 -7.86 7.60
C THR A 31 7.69 -8.91 7.38
N HIS A 32 7.68 -10.01 8.13
CA HIS A 32 6.72 -11.11 7.91
C HIS A 32 5.44 -11.06 8.75
N LYS A 33 5.41 -10.28 9.84
CA LYS A 33 4.26 -10.25 10.75
C LYS A 33 4.22 -9.02 11.64
N ILE A 34 3.02 -8.65 12.06
CA ILE A 34 2.74 -7.61 13.05
C ILE A 34 2.10 -8.26 14.27
N LEU A 35 2.60 -7.93 15.47
CA LEU A 35 2.02 -8.37 16.74
C LEU A 35 1.25 -7.20 17.38
N LEU A 36 -0.06 -7.40 17.56
CA LEU A 36 -0.98 -6.46 18.14
C LEU A 36 -1.48 -7.00 19.49
N ALA A 37 -1.23 -6.29 20.59
CA ALA A 37 -1.79 -6.64 21.89
C ALA A 37 -3.11 -5.90 22.12
N GLY A 38 -4.18 -6.63 22.44
CA GLY A 38 -5.50 -6.07 22.73
C GLY A 38 -6.31 -7.02 23.60
N ASN A 39 -7.09 -6.48 24.55
CA ASN A 39 -7.95 -7.24 25.47
C ASN A 39 -7.27 -8.42 26.19
N GLY A 40 -5.97 -8.29 26.52
CA GLY A 40 -5.22 -9.32 27.24
C GLY A 40 -4.51 -10.35 26.34
N ASP A 41 -4.83 -10.38 25.05
CA ASP A 41 -4.24 -11.31 24.08
C ASP A 41 -3.27 -10.62 23.11
N ILE A 42 -2.37 -11.41 22.51
CA ILE A 42 -1.47 -10.96 21.44
C ILE A 42 -1.91 -11.62 20.14
N LEU A 43 -2.41 -10.80 19.21
CA LEU A 43 -2.76 -11.21 17.86
C LEU A 43 -1.54 -11.12 16.94
N SER A 44 -1.21 -12.21 16.26
CA SER A 44 -0.18 -12.24 15.23
C SER A 44 -0.81 -12.16 13.84
N ILE A 45 -0.53 -11.07 13.13
CA ILE A 45 -1.04 -10.81 11.78
C ILE A 45 0.10 -11.07 10.79
N PRO A 46 0.06 -12.17 10.01
CA PRO A 46 1.06 -12.44 8.99
C PRO A 46 0.92 -11.45 7.82
N LEU A 47 2.05 -11.09 7.22
CA LEU A 47 2.11 -10.25 6.03
C LEU A 47 2.51 -11.08 4.82
N VAL A 48 1.92 -10.75 3.67
CA VAL A 48 2.29 -11.35 2.38
C VAL A 48 3.60 -10.76 1.89
N ILE A 49 4.62 -11.59 1.68
CA ILE A 49 5.97 -11.13 1.27
C ILE A 49 6.41 -11.82 -0.01
N TYR A 50 6.63 -11.02 -1.06
CA TYR A 50 7.15 -11.45 -2.38
C TYR A 50 6.37 -12.63 -3.00
N GLN A 51 5.04 -12.64 -2.84
CA GLN A 51 4.20 -13.67 -3.43
C GLN A 51 3.89 -13.34 -4.89
N ARG A 52 3.95 -14.33 -5.77
CA ARG A 52 3.58 -14.18 -7.19
C ARG A 52 2.06 -14.19 -7.35
N SER A 53 1.51 -13.27 -8.14
CA SER A 53 0.09 -13.26 -8.51
C SER A 53 -0.19 -14.17 -9.72
N ASN A 54 -1.48 -14.42 -10.00
CA ASN A 54 -1.93 -15.17 -11.18
C ASN A 54 -1.45 -14.55 -12.51
N LYS A 55 -1.12 -13.26 -12.51
CA LYS A 55 -0.59 -12.52 -13.67
C LYS A 55 0.90 -12.19 -13.53
N ASN A 56 1.62 -12.91 -12.68
CA ASN A 56 3.07 -12.79 -12.47
C ASN A 56 3.54 -11.44 -11.92
N THR A 57 2.64 -10.66 -11.31
CA THR A 57 3.04 -9.46 -10.56
C THR A 57 3.44 -9.83 -9.12
N CYS A 58 4.21 -8.96 -8.47
CA CYS A 58 4.62 -9.15 -7.08
C CYS A 58 3.56 -8.62 -6.11
N MET A 59 3.07 -9.49 -5.23
CA MET A 59 2.26 -9.16 -4.08
C MET A 59 3.16 -9.07 -2.85
N HIS A 60 3.27 -7.86 -2.30
CA HIS A 60 4.10 -7.58 -1.13
C HIS A 60 3.38 -6.57 -0.24
N GLN A 61 3.24 -6.90 1.03
CA GLN A 61 2.69 -6.04 2.06
C GLN A 61 3.80 -5.44 2.91
N LYS A 62 3.77 -4.12 3.05
CA LYS A 62 4.73 -3.35 3.85
C LYS A 62 4.02 -2.69 5.02
N PHE A 63 4.42 -3.07 6.23
CA PHE A 63 3.89 -2.43 7.44
C PHE A 63 4.18 -0.92 7.47
N ARG A 64 3.24 -0.14 7.98
CA ARG A 64 3.36 1.33 8.09
C ARG A 64 3.38 1.85 9.51
N VAL A 65 3.05 0.98 10.45
CA VAL A 65 2.78 1.36 11.82
C VAL A 65 4.03 1.14 12.68
N PRO A 66 4.50 2.16 13.41
CA PRO A 66 5.65 1.99 14.29
C PRO A 66 5.27 1.21 15.55
N ARG A 67 6.28 0.60 16.18
CA ARG A 67 6.13 -0.08 17.47
C ARG A 67 5.59 0.89 18.52
N GLY A 68 4.70 0.39 19.38
CA GLY A 68 4.14 1.13 20.50
C GLY A 68 2.94 2.02 20.15
N LYS A 69 2.58 2.16 18.86
CA LYS A 69 1.39 2.91 18.43
C LYS A 69 0.11 2.16 18.78
N CYS A 70 -0.88 2.89 19.27
CA CYS A 70 -2.24 2.39 19.47
C CYS A 70 -3.02 2.45 18.14
N ILE A 71 -3.69 1.35 17.83
CA ILE A 71 -4.42 1.12 16.59
C ILE A 71 -5.88 0.89 16.94
N LYS A 72 -6.78 1.49 16.16
CA LYS A 72 -8.23 1.26 16.25
C LYS A 72 -8.68 0.18 15.27
N LYS A 73 -9.81 -0.45 15.55
CA LYS A 73 -10.48 -1.32 14.58
C LYS A 73 -10.70 -0.58 13.26
N GLY A 74 -10.43 -1.25 12.14
CA GLY A 74 -10.55 -0.71 10.78
C GLY A 74 -9.36 0.12 10.31
N GLN A 75 -8.35 0.33 11.16
CA GLN A 75 -7.16 1.08 10.76
C GLN A 75 -6.17 0.21 9.99
N ILE A 76 -5.49 0.82 9.01
CA ILE A 76 -4.56 0.13 8.11
C ILE A 76 -3.22 -0.09 8.82
N LEU A 77 -2.77 -1.34 8.82
CA LEU A 77 -1.52 -1.80 9.43
C LEU A 77 -0.39 -1.90 8.42
N ALA A 78 -0.69 -2.41 7.22
CA ALA A 78 0.25 -2.55 6.12
C ALA A 78 -0.40 -2.19 4.78
N ASP A 79 0.36 -1.49 3.95
CA ASP A 79 -0.01 -1.25 2.55
C ASP A 79 0.34 -2.50 1.73
N GLY A 80 -0.47 -2.82 0.74
CA GLY A 80 -0.24 -3.90 -0.21
C GLY A 80 0.34 -3.42 -1.54
N ALA A 81 0.34 -4.31 -2.52
CA ALA A 81 0.73 -3.97 -3.89
C ALA A 81 -0.16 -2.86 -4.45
N ALA A 82 0.46 -1.89 -5.15
CA ALA A 82 -0.23 -0.74 -5.73
C ALA A 82 -1.09 0.08 -4.74
N THR A 83 -0.67 0.15 -3.48
CA THR A 83 -1.30 1.04 -2.48
C THR A 83 -0.24 1.85 -1.75
N VAL A 84 -0.57 3.09 -1.44
CA VAL A 84 0.24 3.98 -0.61
C VAL A 84 -0.70 4.77 0.27
N GLY A 85 -0.44 4.86 1.56
CA GLY A 85 -1.30 5.68 2.41
C GLY A 85 -2.59 5.00 2.82
N GLY A 86 -2.85 3.76 2.37
CA GLY A 86 -4.18 3.17 2.40
C GLY A 86 -5.07 3.56 1.23
N GLU A 87 -4.48 4.17 0.20
CA GLU A 87 -5.16 4.58 -1.02
C GLU A 87 -4.53 3.88 -2.21
N LEU A 88 -5.31 3.70 -3.27
CA LEU A 88 -4.86 3.12 -4.52
C LEU A 88 -3.77 3.98 -5.17
N ALA A 89 -2.66 3.36 -5.55
CA ALA A 89 -1.48 4.00 -6.12
C ALA A 89 -0.93 3.15 -7.28
N LEU A 90 -1.58 3.27 -8.45
CA LEU A 90 -1.23 2.49 -9.65
C LEU A 90 0.04 3.00 -10.37
N GLY A 91 0.52 4.20 -10.05
CA GLY A 91 1.62 4.84 -10.75
C GLY A 91 2.39 5.85 -9.89
N LYS A 92 3.05 6.80 -10.56
CA LYS A 92 3.83 7.86 -9.93
C LYS A 92 3.43 9.21 -10.51
N ASN A 93 3.49 10.23 -9.66
CA ASN A 93 3.43 11.60 -10.12
C ASN A 93 4.81 11.98 -10.65
N VAL A 94 4.86 12.44 -11.89
CA VAL A 94 6.10 12.84 -12.59
C VAL A 94 5.95 14.27 -13.08
N LEU A 95 7.09 14.96 -13.22
CA LEU A 95 7.11 16.26 -13.90
C LEU A 95 6.97 16.02 -15.41
N VAL A 96 6.02 16.69 -16.04
CA VAL A 96 5.74 16.54 -17.48
C VAL A 96 6.01 17.86 -18.18
N ALA A 97 6.73 17.80 -19.30
CA ALA A 97 6.90 18.90 -20.22
C ALA A 97 6.19 18.60 -21.55
N TYR A 98 5.36 19.53 -22.01
CA TYR A 98 4.67 19.43 -23.30
C TYR A 98 5.43 20.25 -24.35
N MET A 99 6.40 19.62 -25.00
CA MET A 99 7.17 20.21 -26.09
C MET A 99 7.62 19.13 -27.08
N PRO A 100 7.68 19.41 -28.40
CA PRO A 100 8.36 18.53 -29.34
C PRO A 100 9.83 18.36 -28.95
N TRP A 101 10.35 17.14 -29.01
CA TRP A 101 11.74 16.85 -28.66
C TRP A 101 12.41 16.02 -29.77
N GLU A 102 13.01 16.71 -30.74
CA GLU A 102 13.80 16.11 -31.84
C GLU A 102 13.13 14.92 -32.56
N GLY A 103 11.79 14.87 -32.56
CA GLY A 103 11.01 13.77 -33.14
C GLY A 103 10.92 12.50 -32.28
N TYR A 104 11.59 12.42 -31.13
CA TYR A 104 11.53 11.26 -30.24
C TYR A 104 10.18 11.08 -29.55
N ASN A 105 9.37 12.15 -29.47
CA ASN A 105 7.98 12.10 -29.02
C ASN A 105 6.98 12.32 -30.17
N SER A 106 7.34 11.89 -31.39
CA SER A 106 6.42 11.90 -32.52
C SER A 106 5.26 10.93 -32.30
N GLU A 107 4.07 11.31 -32.77
CA GLU A 107 2.82 10.56 -32.57
C GLU A 107 2.53 10.31 -31.08
N ASP A 108 2.53 9.04 -30.65
CA ASP A 108 2.20 8.62 -29.28
C ASP A 108 3.43 8.20 -28.45
N ALA A 109 4.64 8.45 -28.97
CA ALA A 109 5.86 8.09 -28.27
C ALA A 109 6.08 8.97 -27.02
N VAL A 110 6.43 8.33 -25.90
CA VAL A 110 6.71 9.02 -24.63
C VAL A 110 8.20 8.96 -24.34
N LEU A 111 8.83 10.14 -24.21
CA LEU A 111 10.20 10.27 -23.75
C LEU A 111 10.22 10.27 -22.21
N ILE A 112 11.13 9.48 -21.64
CA ILE A 112 11.38 9.43 -20.20
C ILE A 112 12.83 9.82 -19.90
N SER A 113 13.06 10.43 -18.74
CA SER A 113 14.39 10.76 -18.23
C SER A 113 15.06 9.55 -17.58
#